data_AF-A0A519V0W8-F1
#
_entry.id   AF-A0A519V0W8-F1
#
_cell.length_a   1.000
_cell.length_b   1.000
_cell.length_c   1.000
_cell.angle_alpha   90.00
_cell.angle_beta   90.00
_cell.angle_gamma   90.00
#
_symmetry.space_group_name_H-M   'P 1'
#
loop_
_entity.id
_entity.type
_entity.pdbx_description
1 polymer ?
#
loop_
_entity_poly.entity_id
_entity_poly.type
_entity_poly.pdbx_seq_one_letter_code
_entity_poly.pdbx_strand_id
1 'polypeptide(L)'
;MNTVLITAYAVNPYKGSEDGMGWNFILQAARFQKVVAVTRVNNGPHIERYLAQNPDIAALAANVEFRYFDLPAWTRWWKKGPLLSLIYFYMWQLGLAVWLRRQRLAVDLVHNLNFHNDWTPSFLWLLGRPLVWGPIGHHPPIPASHLAQYGKVAFVKDRLIGSLKHIFWALDPFLRVTRRAAGRVLCMNSAVAPRLGLPASRYEIVPSVAIDLPSEPAENAAPAAKTGFTVLI
;
A
#
# COMPACT_ATOMS: atom_id res chain seq x y z
N MET A 1 -19.20 4.41 16.09
CA MET A 1 -18.07 3.67 15.50
C MET A 1 -18.32 3.58 14.01
N ASN A 2 -17.39 4.08 13.21
CA ASN A 2 -17.54 4.11 11.75
C ASN A 2 -17.13 2.76 11.16
N THR A 3 -17.57 2.50 9.93
CA THR A 3 -17.16 1.34 9.15
C THR A 3 -16.25 1.77 8.00
N VAL A 4 -15.03 1.27 8.00
CA VAL A 4 -13.99 1.58 7.01
C VAL A 4 -13.83 0.41 6.06
N LEU A 5 -13.99 0.66 4.76
CA LEU A 5 -13.63 -0.29 3.72
C LEU A 5 -12.17 -0.11 3.35
N ILE A 6 -11.34 -1.11 3.64
CA ILE A 6 -9.92 -1.13 3.28
C ILE A 6 -9.71 -2.11 2.15
N THR A 7 -9.20 -1.64 1.00
CA THR A 7 -8.76 -2.54 -0.06
C THR A 7 -7.25 -2.67 -0.04
N ALA A 8 -6.77 -3.90 0.15
CA ALA A 8 -5.35 -4.22 0.25
C ALA A 8 -5.04 -5.38 -0.69
N TYR A 9 -4.33 -5.12 -1.78
CA TYR A 9 -3.94 -6.13 -2.75
C TYR A 9 -2.99 -7.19 -2.17
N ALA A 10 -2.08 -6.79 -1.28
CA ALA A 10 -1.11 -7.66 -0.63
C ALA A 10 -1.31 -7.62 0.88
N VAL A 11 -1.57 -8.79 1.48
CA VAL A 11 -1.78 -8.96 2.92
C VAL A 11 -1.24 -10.34 3.28
N ASN A 12 -0.22 -10.39 4.14
CA ASN A 12 0.24 -11.66 4.67
C ASN A 12 0.85 -11.47 6.08
N PRO A 13 0.28 -12.09 7.11
CA PRO A 13 0.77 -11.94 8.48
C PRO A 13 2.15 -12.59 8.74
N TYR A 14 2.63 -13.44 7.82
CA TYR A 14 3.94 -14.10 7.93
C TYR A 14 5.04 -13.40 7.13
N LYS A 15 4.75 -12.27 6.47
CA LYS A 15 5.71 -11.55 5.61
C LYS A 15 5.89 -10.12 6.08
N GLY A 16 7.05 -9.54 5.76
CA GLY A 16 7.32 -8.11 5.92
C GLY A 16 6.95 -7.29 4.69
N SER A 17 7.50 -6.08 4.61
CA SER A 17 7.31 -5.17 3.47
C SER A 17 5.83 -4.86 3.23
N GLU A 18 5.39 -4.84 1.97
CA GLU A 18 4.03 -4.48 1.58
C GLU A 18 2.95 -5.42 2.14
N ASP A 19 3.20 -6.74 2.14
CA ASP A 19 2.27 -7.74 2.68
C ASP A 19 2.03 -7.56 4.19
N GLY A 20 3.12 -7.40 4.95
CA GLY A 20 3.07 -7.21 6.40
C GLY A 20 2.50 -5.85 6.78
N MET A 21 2.79 -4.81 6.00
CA MET A 21 2.17 -3.51 6.19
C MET A 21 0.65 -3.60 6.01
N GLY A 22 0.19 -4.27 4.95
CA GLY A 22 -1.24 -4.48 4.70
C GLY A 22 -1.95 -5.09 5.91
N TRP A 23 -1.35 -6.16 6.45
CA TRP A 23 -1.83 -6.83 7.67
C TRP A 23 -1.92 -5.89 8.87
N ASN A 24 -0.82 -5.20 9.18
CA ASN A 24 -0.75 -4.35 10.36
C ASN A 24 -1.69 -3.14 10.28
N PHE A 25 -1.82 -2.49 9.13
CA PHE A 25 -2.76 -1.37 8.96
C PHE A 25 -4.21 -1.80 9.18
N ILE A 26 -4.60 -2.97 8.67
CA ILE A 26 -5.94 -3.52 8.88
C ILE A 26 -6.20 -3.74 10.37
N LEU A 27 -5.26 -4.38 11.09
CA LEU A 27 -5.40 -4.63 12.52
C LEU A 27 -5.39 -3.33 13.35
N GLN A 28 -4.54 -2.36 13.01
CA GLN A 28 -4.52 -1.07 13.71
C GLN A 28 -5.82 -0.30 13.50
N ALA A 29 -6.41 -0.32 12.30
CA ALA A 29 -7.72 0.27 12.07
C ALA A 29 -8.82 -0.45 12.88
N ALA A 30 -8.74 -1.78 12.99
CA ALA A 30 -9.70 -2.61 13.72
C ALA A 30 -9.76 -2.34 15.24
N ARG A 31 -8.70 -1.75 15.81
CA ARG A 31 -8.69 -1.31 17.22
C ARG A 31 -9.70 -0.21 17.52
N PHE A 32 -10.04 0.60 16.50
CA PHE A 32 -10.84 1.82 16.69
C PHE A 32 -12.13 1.84 15.87
N GLN A 33 -12.20 1.06 14.78
CA GLN A 33 -13.30 1.08 13.83
C GLN A 33 -13.70 -0.34 13.41
N LYS A 34 -14.90 -0.49 12.85
CA LYS A 34 -15.24 -1.70 12.10
C LYS A 34 -14.52 -1.63 10.75
N VAL A 35 -13.93 -2.74 10.33
CA VAL A 35 -13.17 -2.81 9.09
C VAL A 35 -13.78 -3.86 8.18
N VAL A 36 -14.09 -3.49 6.94
CA VAL A 36 -14.29 -4.46 5.86
C VAL A 36 -12.99 -4.48 5.06
N ALA A 37 -12.21 -5.55 5.18
CA ALA A 37 -10.92 -5.68 4.51
C ALA A 37 -11.07 -6.55 3.25
N VAL A 38 -10.86 -5.97 2.08
CA VAL A 38 -10.93 -6.71 0.81
C VAL A 38 -9.53 -6.93 0.24
N THR A 39 -9.18 -8.20 0.07
CA THR A 39 -7.87 -8.61 -0.44
C THR A 39 -7.98 -9.71 -1.50
N ARG A 40 -6.84 -10.16 -2.01
CA ARG A 40 -6.74 -11.24 -2.99
C ARG A 40 -7.09 -12.59 -2.36
N VAL A 41 -7.68 -13.49 -3.16
CA VAL A 41 -8.09 -14.83 -2.70
C VAL A 41 -6.91 -15.65 -2.16
N ASN A 42 -5.71 -15.51 -2.74
CA ASN A 42 -4.52 -16.24 -2.31
C ASN A 42 -3.98 -15.81 -0.93
N ASN A 43 -4.41 -14.67 -0.39
CA ASN A 43 -4.00 -14.21 0.93
C ASN A 43 -4.82 -14.86 2.05
N GLY A 44 -6.05 -15.32 1.75
CA GLY A 44 -7.00 -15.88 2.72
C GLY A 44 -6.45 -17.04 3.57
N PRO A 45 -5.87 -18.10 2.96
CA PRO A 45 -5.35 -19.23 3.73
C PRO A 45 -4.26 -18.83 4.74
N HIS A 46 -3.47 -17.79 4.45
CA HIS A 46 -2.46 -17.28 5.38
C HIS A 46 -3.10 -16.52 6.53
N ILE A 47 -4.10 -15.68 6.26
CA ILE A 47 -4.84 -14.93 7.27
C ILE A 47 -5.55 -15.88 8.23
N GLU A 48 -6.34 -16.81 7.70
CA GLU A 48 -7.11 -17.78 8.48
C GLU A 48 -6.21 -18.63 9.38
N ARG A 49 -5.11 -19.17 8.82
CA ARG A 49 -4.14 -19.94 9.59
C ARG A 49 -3.51 -19.12 10.72
N TYR A 50 -3.16 -17.86 10.45
CA TYR A 50 -2.55 -17.00 11.47
C TYR A 50 -3.51 -16.68 12.60
N LEU A 51 -4.77 -16.35 12.28
CA LEU A 51 -5.79 -16.07 13.29
C LEU A 51 -6.09 -17.30 14.15
N ALA A 52 -6.14 -18.50 13.55
CA ALA A 52 -6.32 -19.75 14.30
C ALA A 52 -5.16 -20.04 15.27
N GLN A 53 -3.94 -19.64 14.91
CA GLN A 53 -2.73 -19.86 15.72
C GLN A 53 -2.49 -18.76 16.77
N ASN A 54 -3.17 -17.60 16.67
CA ASN A 54 -2.93 -16.44 17.52
C ASN A 54 -4.25 -15.89 18.08
N PRO A 55 -4.83 -16.50 19.13
CA PRO A 55 -6.14 -16.12 19.66
C PRO A 55 -6.27 -14.66 20.09
N ASP A 56 -5.22 -14.07 20.67
CA ASP A 56 -5.23 -12.66 21.07
C ASP A 56 -5.38 -11.72 19.87
N ILE A 57 -4.73 -12.07 18.75
CA ILE A 57 -4.87 -11.33 17.50
C ILE A 57 -6.22 -11.60 16.86
N ALA A 58 -6.79 -12.80 16.99
CA ALA A 58 -8.15 -13.10 16.55
C ALA A 58 -9.20 -12.29 17.31
N ALA A 59 -9.01 -12.08 18.61
CA ALA A 59 -9.88 -11.20 19.40
C ALA A 59 -9.82 -9.75 18.88
N LEU A 60 -8.63 -9.25 18.53
CA LEU A 60 -8.48 -7.93 17.91
C LEU A 60 -9.13 -7.88 16.50
N ALA A 61 -8.93 -8.93 15.70
CA ALA A 61 -9.46 -9.04 14.36
C ALA A 61 -10.98 -9.30 14.33
N ALA A 62 -11.65 -9.46 15.47
CA ALA A 62 -13.11 -9.63 15.55
C ALA A 62 -13.88 -8.43 14.95
N ASN A 63 -13.26 -7.25 14.90
CA ASN A 63 -13.81 -6.07 14.23
C ASN A 63 -13.54 -6.03 12.72
N VAL A 64 -12.89 -7.06 12.16
CA VAL A 64 -12.53 -7.14 10.74
C VAL A 64 -13.38 -8.19 10.03
N GLU A 65 -14.10 -7.75 9.02
CA GLU A 65 -14.72 -8.63 8.04
C GLU A 65 -13.79 -8.77 6.82
N PHE A 66 -13.12 -9.92 6.70
CA PHE A 66 -12.30 -10.22 5.52
C PHE A 66 -13.17 -10.68 4.35
N ARG A 67 -13.01 -10.02 3.20
CA ARG A 67 -13.59 -10.43 1.92
C ARG A 67 -12.49 -10.63 0.89
N TYR A 68 -12.74 -11.51 -0.07
CA TYR A 68 -11.75 -11.86 -1.08
C TYR A 68 -12.27 -11.60 -2.48
N PHE A 69 -11.45 -10.95 -3.30
CA PHE A 69 -11.77 -10.63 -4.68
C PHE A 69 -10.58 -10.85 -5.61
N ASP A 70 -10.85 -11.53 -6.71
CA ASP A 70 -9.92 -11.71 -7.82
C ASP A 70 -10.64 -11.54 -9.16
N LEU A 71 -9.89 -11.14 -10.18
CA LEU A 71 -10.34 -11.24 -11.57
C LEU A 71 -10.44 -12.71 -12.02
N PRO A 72 -11.20 -13.00 -13.10
CA PRO A 72 -11.30 -14.33 -13.68
C PRO A 72 -9.93 -15.00 -13.90
N ALA A 73 -9.85 -16.31 -13.67
CA ALA A 73 -8.59 -17.04 -13.61
C ALA A 73 -7.71 -16.89 -14.87
N TRP A 74 -8.33 -16.80 -16.05
CA TRP A 74 -7.63 -16.64 -17.32
C TRP A 74 -6.81 -15.35 -17.41
N THR A 75 -7.20 -14.28 -16.70
CA THR A 75 -6.43 -13.02 -16.62
C THR A 75 -5.12 -13.15 -15.86
N ARG A 76 -4.96 -14.21 -15.04
CA ARG A 76 -3.80 -14.38 -14.17
C ARG A 76 -2.58 -14.92 -14.92
N TRP A 77 -2.75 -15.63 -16.04
CA TRP A 77 -1.66 -16.23 -16.80
C TRP A 77 -0.69 -15.21 -17.41
N TRP A 78 -1.15 -13.96 -17.57
CA TRP A 78 -0.35 -12.87 -18.13
C TRP A 78 0.64 -12.26 -17.15
N LYS A 79 0.67 -12.64 -15.87
CA LYS A 79 1.56 -12.02 -14.86
C LYS A 79 3.04 -12.44 -15.00
N LYS A 80 3.70 -12.10 -16.11
CA LYS A 80 5.14 -12.30 -16.31
C LYS A 80 5.88 -10.96 -16.38
N GLY A 81 6.44 -10.53 -15.26
CA GLY A 81 7.25 -9.32 -15.17
C GLY A 81 6.49 -8.05 -14.76
N PRO A 82 7.22 -6.96 -14.46
CA PRO A 82 6.69 -5.80 -13.75
C PRO A 82 5.57 -5.04 -14.48
N LEU A 83 5.66 -4.94 -15.81
CA LEU A 83 4.63 -4.27 -16.61
C LEU A 83 3.30 -5.02 -16.59
N LEU A 84 3.32 -6.34 -16.77
CA LEU A 84 2.10 -7.14 -16.78
C LEU A 84 1.50 -7.25 -15.37
N SER A 85 2.34 -7.28 -14.33
CA SER A 85 1.87 -7.17 -12.94
C SER A 85 1.14 -5.85 -12.69
N LEU A 86 1.63 -4.73 -13.23
CA LEU A 86 0.98 -3.42 -13.15
C LEU A 86 -0.37 -3.42 -13.88
N ILE A 87 -0.42 -3.91 -15.13
CA ILE A 87 -1.65 -3.98 -15.92
C ILE A 87 -2.69 -4.84 -15.19
N TYR A 88 -2.27 -5.99 -14.66
CA TYR A 88 -3.15 -6.82 -13.85
C TYR A 88 -3.68 -6.06 -12.63
N PHE A 89 -2.80 -5.36 -11.90
CA PHE A 89 -3.21 -4.59 -10.72
C PHE A 89 -4.22 -3.50 -11.09
N TYR A 90 -4.01 -2.81 -12.21
CA TYR A 90 -4.92 -1.82 -12.75
C TYR A 90 -6.32 -2.40 -13.02
N MET A 91 -6.37 -3.53 -13.74
CA MET A 91 -7.62 -4.24 -14.01
C MET A 91 -8.28 -4.73 -12.72
N TRP A 92 -7.49 -5.17 -11.75
CA TRP A 92 -7.98 -5.64 -10.46
C TRP A 92 -8.63 -4.51 -9.67
N GLN A 93 -8.01 -3.32 -9.60
CA GLN A 93 -8.58 -2.14 -8.94
C GLN A 93 -9.93 -1.74 -9.56
N LEU A 94 -10.01 -1.71 -10.90
CA LEU A 94 -11.27 -1.40 -11.59
C LEU A 94 -12.34 -2.46 -11.34
N GLY A 95 -12.01 -3.74 -11.53
CA GLY A 95 -12.92 -4.86 -11.31
C GLY A 95 -13.43 -4.92 -9.88
N LEU A 96 -12.54 -4.66 -8.90
CA LEU A 96 -12.86 -4.59 -7.49
C LEU A 96 -13.87 -3.46 -7.21
N ALA A 97 -13.62 -2.26 -7.70
CA ALA A 97 -14.51 -1.12 -7.49
C ALA A 97 -15.91 -1.37 -8.08
N VAL A 98 -16.00 -1.98 -9.27
CA VAL A 98 -17.27 -2.38 -9.89
C VAL A 98 -17.99 -3.44 -9.07
N TRP A 99 -17.27 -4.46 -8.58
CA TRP A 99 -17.82 -5.51 -7.72
C TRP A 99 -18.34 -4.92 -6.39
N LEU A 100 -17.55 -4.09 -5.72
CA LEU A 100 -17.91 -3.41 -4.48
C LEU A 100 -19.14 -2.51 -4.64
N ARG A 101 -19.22 -1.75 -5.74
CA ARG A 101 -20.36 -0.87 -6.03
C ARG A 101 -21.67 -1.65 -6.11
N ARG A 102 -21.64 -2.90 -6.61
CA ARG A 102 -22.82 -3.78 -6.65
C ARG A 102 -23.22 -4.32 -5.29
N GLN A 103 -22.28 -4.44 -4.36
CA GLN A 103 -22.54 -4.98 -3.01
C GLN A 103 -23.25 -3.98 -2.09
N ARG A 104 -23.23 -2.68 -2.40
CA ARG A 104 -23.90 -1.62 -1.63
C ARG A 104 -23.58 -1.67 -0.12
N LEU A 105 -22.31 -1.93 0.21
CA LEU A 105 -21.87 -1.99 1.60
C LEU A 105 -22.12 -0.65 2.31
N ALA A 106 -22.64 -0.72 3.52
CA ALA A 106 -22.81 0.44 4.39
C ALA A 106 -21.45 0.78 5.01
N VAL A 107 -20.67 1.61 4.30
CA VAL A 107 -19.34 2.05 4.72
C VAL A 107 -19.26 3.57 4.70
N ASP A 108 -18.57 4.13 5.69
CA ASP A 108 -18.46 5.57 5.89
C ASP A 108 -17.21 6.16 5.21
N LEU A 109 -16.18 5.33 5.05
CA LEU A 109 -14.87 5.69 4.50
C LEU A 109 -14.35 4.55 3.63
N VAL A 110 -13.71 4.89 2.51
CA VAL A 110 -13.00 3.93 1.66
C VAL A 110 -11.52 4.25 1.63
N HIS A 111 -10.68 3.22 1.74
CA HIS A 111 -9.24 3.34 1.86
C HIS A 111 -8.55 2.39 0.88
N ASN A 112 -7.92 2.96 -0.15
CA ASN A 112 -7.05 2.20 -1.03
C ASN A 112 -5.67 2.10 -0.41
N LEU A 113 -5.43 1.03 0.35
CA LEU A 113 -4.26 0.90 1.22
C LEU A 113 -2.99 0.62 0.44
N ASN A 114 -2.98 -0.44 -0.37
CA ASN A 114 -1.79 -0.80 -1.15
C ASN A 114 -2.11 -1.22 -2.60
N PHE A 115 -1.38 -0.57 -3.50
CA PHE A 115 -0.15 -1.11 -4.07
C PHE A 115 0.83 0.08 -4.09
N HIS A 116 1.95 0.02 -3.36
CA HIS A 116 2.71 1.21 -2.93
C HIS A 116 3.41 1.99 -4.06
N ASN A 117 2.65 2.71 -4.88
CA ASN A 117 3.18 3.53 -5.95
C ASN A 117 2.24 4.71 -6.25
N ASP A 118 2.79 5.73 -6.89
CA ASP A 118 2.13 7.00 -7.16
C ASP A 118 1.70 7.18 -8.62
N TRP A 119 1.74 6.12 -9.44
CA TRP A 119 1.43 6.17 -10.87
C TRP A 119 0.32 5.21 -11.31
N THR A 120 -0.27 4.45 -10.38
CA THR A 120 -1.51 3.70 -10.59
C THR A 120 -2.69 4.38 -9.89
N PRO A 121 -3.85 4.49 -10.54
CA PRO A 121 -5.05 5.05 -9.93
C PRO A 121 -5.67 4.11 -8.90
N SER A 122 -6.59 4.68 -8.12
CA SER A 122 -7.64 3.91 -7.46
C SER A 122 -8.93 4.09 -8.25
N PHE A 123 -9.86 3.14 -8.10
CA PHE A 123 -11.24 3.28 -8.61
C PHE A 123 -12.28 3.37 -7.49
N LEU A 124 -11.85 3.44 -6.22
CA LEU A 124 -12.77 3.46 -5.08
C LEU A 124 -13.64 4.72 -4.99
N TRP A 125 -13.28 5.81 -5.68
CA TRP A 125 -14.13 6.98 -5.83
C TRP A 125 -15.48 6.66 -6.52
N LEU A 126 -15.58 5.53 -7.26
CA LEU A 126 -16.84 5.05 -7.83
C LEU A 126 -17.89 4.67 -6.78
N LEU A 127 -17.49 4.48 -5.51
CA LEU A 127 -18.39 4.13 -4.42
C LEU A 127 -19.08 5.37 -3.81
N GLY A 128 -18.66 6.58 -4.18
CA GLY A 128 -19.27 7.82 -3.69
C GLY A 128 -19.06 8.08 -2.19
N ARG A 129 -18.00 7.52 -1.61
CA ARG A 129 -17.62 7.69 -0.20
C ARG A 129 -16.31 8.48 -0.09
N PRO A 130 -16.06 9.15 1.05
CA PRO A 130 -14.76 9.76 1.33
C PRO A 130 -13.62 8.77 1.09
N LEU A 131 -12.61 9.20 0.33
CA LEU A 131 -11.50 8.35 -0.11
C LEU A 131 -10.19 8.76 0.57
N VAL A 132 -9.53 7.80 1.20
CA VAL A 132 -8.11 7.85 1.59
C VAL A 132 -7.31 7.03 0.61
N TRP A 133 -6.23 7.59 0.07
CA TRP A 133 -5.35 6.90 -0.86
C TRP A 133 -3.95 6.73 -0.26
N GLY A 134 -3.43 5.51 -0.23
CA GLY A 134 -2.09 5.19 0.24
C GLY A 134 -2.07 4.48 1.60
N PRO A 135 -0.89 4.28 2.21
CA PRO A 135 0.35 5.01 1.90
C PRO A 135 0.91 4.69 0.52
N ILE A 136 1.20 5.71 -0.29
CA ILE A 136 1.83 5.54 -1.62
C ILE A 136 3.27 6.05 -1.59
N GLY A 137 4.14 5.44 -2.40
CA GLY A 137 5.56 5.81 -2.48
C GLY A 137 5.94 6.34 -3.85
N HIS A 138 6.71 7.43 -3.87
CA HIS A 138 7.37 7.89 -5.09
C HIS A 138 8.71 7.17 -5.27
N HIS A 139 8.95 6.69 -6.49
CA HIS A 139 10.14 5.92 -6.86
C HIS A 139 10.88 6.63 -8.00
N PRO A 140 11.83 7.53 -7.68
CA PRO A 140 12.60 8.25 -8.68
C PRO A 140 13.53 7.29 -9.46
N PRO A 141 14.03 7.70 -10.62
CA PRO A 141 15.05 6.94 -11.35
C PRO A 141 16.29 6.69 -10.48
N ILE A 142 16.86 5.50 -10.56
CA ILE A 142 18.07 5.15 -9.78
C ILE A 142 19.25 6.02 -10.27
N PRO A 143 20.06 6.64 -9.39
CA PRO A 143 21.20 7.45 -9.86
C PRO A 143 22.11 6.67 -10.80
N ALA A 144 22.57 7.30 -11.89
CA ALA A 144 23.35 6.63 -12.94
C ALA A 144 24.62 5.96 -12.39
N SER A 145 25.25 6.57 -11.37
CA SER A 145 26.41 6.03 -10.64
C SER A 145 26.12 4.65 -10.02
N HIS A 146 24.91 4.43 -9.51
CA HIS A 146 24.52 3.18 -8.86
C HIS A 146 24.18 2.09 -9.89
N LEU A 147 23.80 2.48 -11.12
CA LEU A 147 23.52 1.57 -12.23
C LEU A 147 24.76 1.18 -13.03
N ALA A 148 25.85 1.94 -12.94
CA ALA A 148 27.06 1.73 -13.72
C ALA A 148 27.59 0.29 -13.60
N GLN A 149 27.59 -0.26 -12.38
CA GLN A 149 28.03 -1.63 -12.09
C GLN A 149 27.14 -2.74 -12.70
N TYR A 150 25.88 -2.43 -13.04
CA TYR A 150 24.92 -3.39 -13.61
C TYR A 150 24.81 -3.30 -15.14
N GLY A 151 25.63 -2.45 -15.76
CA GLY A 151 25.74 -2.31 -17.21
C GLY A 151 24.62 -1.49 -17.88
N LYS A 152 24.81 -1.24 -19.18
CA LYS A 152 23.93 -0.36 -19.99
C LYS A 152 22.49 -0.87 -20.08
N VAL A 153 22.28 -2.18 -20.05
CA VAL A 153 20.93 -2.78 -20.12
C VAL A 153 20.10 -2.41 -18.89
N ALA A 154 20.67 -2.48 -17.69
CA ALA A 154 20.00 -2.08 -16.46
C ALA A 154 19.65 -0.58 -16.47
N PHE A 155 20.59 0.25 -16.95
CA PHE A 155 20.37 1.69 -17.14
C PHE A 155 19.19 1.99 -18.06
N VAL A 156 19.19 1.41 -19.27
CA VAL A 156 18.12 1.63 -20.26
C VAL A 156 16.79 1.14 -19.71
N LYS A 157 16.75 -0.03 -19.07
CA LYS A 157 15.53 -0.58 -18.46
C LYS A 157 14.93 0.35 -17.41
N ASP A 158 15.75 0.89 -16.50
CA ASP A 158 15.28 1.84 -15.49
C ASP A 158 14.74 3.12 -16.13
N ARG A 159 15.47 3.69 -17.11
CA ARG A 159 15.01 4.88 -17.84
C ARG A 159 13.69 4.65 -18.57
N LEU A 160 13.52 3.50 -19.22
CA LEU A 160 12.26 3.14 -19.90
C LEU A 160 11.08 3.04 -18.92
N ILE A 161 11.29 2.43 -17.75
CA ILE A 161 10.27 2.39 -16.68
C ILE A 161 9.96 3.82 -16.21
N GLY A 162 10.97 4.66 -16.03
CA GLY A 162 10.79 6.09 -15.71
C GLY A 162 9.93 6.81 -16.75
N SER A 163 10.25 6.68 -18.03
CA SER A 163 9.47 7.26 -19.13
C SER A 163 8.02 6.77 -19.11
N LEU A 164 7.79 5.48 -18.86
CA LEU A 164 6.44 4.94 -18.73
C LEU A 164 5.66 5.61 -17.58
N LYS A 165 6.27 5.74 -16.40
CA LYS A 165 5.67 6.46 -15.26
C LYS A 165 5.30 7.90 -15.64
N HIS A 166 6.15 8.59 -16.41
CA HIS A 166 5.86 9.93 -16.94
C HIS A 166 4.60 9.97 -17.80
N ILE A 167 4.38 8.98 -18.68
CA ILE A 167 3.13 8.95 -19.47
C ILE A 167 1.92 8.69 -18.56
N PHE A 168 2.01 7.83 -17.54
CA PHE A 168 0.90 7.61 -16.60
C PHE A 168 0.59 8.89 -15.80
N TRP A 169 1.60 9.55 -15.21
CA TRP A 169 1.41 10.82 -14.50
C TRP A 169 0.82 11.91 -15.38
N ALA A 170 1.26 11.97 -16.64
CA ALA A 170 0.84 13.01 -17.57
C ALA A 170 -0.54 12.71 -18.18
N LEU A 171 -0.82 11.46 -18.58
CA LEU A 171 -1.91 11.14 -19.50
C LEU A 171 -3.01 10.28 -18.88
N ASP A 172 -2.79 9.58 -17.77
CA ASP A 172 -3.82 8.73 -17.17
C ASP A 172 -4.95 9.59 -16.56
N PRO A 173 -6.17 9.59 -17.15
CA PRO A 173 -7.26 10.39 -16.62
C PRO A 173 -7.75 9.89 -15.26
N PHE A 174 -7.68 8.59 -15.00
CA PHE A 174 -8.14 7.98 -13.77
C PHE A 174 -7.20 8.28 -12.61
N LEU A 175 -5.90 8.44 -12.88
CA LEU A 175 -4.94 8.91 -11.88
C LEU A 175 -5.25 10.35 -11.47
N ARG A 176 -5.56 11.22 -12.44
CA ARG A 176 -5.99 12.59 -12.17
C ARG A 176 -7.29 12.63 -11.36
N VAL A 177 -8.25 11.75 -11.66
CA VAL A 177 -9.51 11.61 -10.90
C VAL A 177 -9.21 11.13 -9.48
N THR A 178 -8.39 10.10 -9.31
CA THR A 178 -7.98 9.57 -7.99
C THR A 178 -7.42 10.68 -7.11
N ARG A 179 -6.46 11.46 -7.64
CA ARG A 179 -5.86 12.60 -6.92
C ARG A 179 -6.89 13.63 -6.47
N ARG A 180 -7.88 13.93 -7.32
CA ARG A 180 -8.93 14.92 -7.00
C ARG A 180 -9.91 14.37 -5.96
N ALA A 181 -10.34 13.12 -6.14
CA ALA A 181 -11.34 12.46 -5.31
C ALA A 181 -10.81 12.08 -3.91
N ALA A 182 -9.51 11.78 -3.78
CA ALA A 182 -8.91 11.49 -2.49
C ALA A 182 -8.97 12.74 -1.58
N GLY A 183 -9.68 12.63 -0.45
CA GLY A 183 -9.74 13.68 0.57
C GLY A 183 -8.43 13.79 1.36
N ARG A 184 -7.74 12.65 1.52
CA ARG A 184 -6.42 12.53 2.14
C ARG A 184 -5.57 11.53 1.36
N VAL A 185 -4.28 11.85 1.21
CA VAL A 185 -3.27 10.97 0.60
C VAL A 185 -2.18 10.69 1.63
N LEU A 186 -2.01 9.43 1.98
CA LEU A 186 -0.92 8.99 2.84
C LEU A 186 0.33 8.78 1.96
N CYS A 187 1.45 9.39 2.34
CA CYS A 187 2.68 9.40 1.56
C CYS A 187 3.79 8.68 2.33
N MET A 188 4.39 7.65 1.75
CA MET A 188 5.49 6.90 2.37
C MET A 188 6.77 7.74 2.49
N ASN A 189 6.92 8.74 1.61
CA ASN A 189 8.08 9.62 1.56
C ASN A 189 7.68 11.02 1.11
N SER A 190 8.58 11.99 1.33
CA SER A 190 8.36 13.41 1.01
C SER A 190 8.29 13.71 -0.50
N ALA A 191 8.70 12.77 -1.36
CA ALA A 191 8.74 12.99 -2.81
C ALA A 191 7.39 12.79 -3.51
N VAL A 192 6.42 12.14 -2.85
CA VAL A 192 5.06 11.91 -3.40
C VAL A 192 4.31 13.22 -3.64
N ALA A 193 4.23 14.08 -2.62
CA ALA A 193 3.40 15.27 -2.68
C ALA A 193 3.86 16.26 -3.77
N PRO A 194 5.16 16.57 -3.92
CA PRO A 194 5.66 17.36 -5.05
C PRO A 194 5.36 16.69 -6.40
N ARG A 195 5.56 15.37 -6.51
CA ARG A 195 5.33 14.65 -7.77
C ARG A 195 3.87 14.73 -8.22
N LEU A 196 2.94 14.60 -7.28
CA LEU A 196 1.52 14.62 -7.54
C LEU A 196 0.91 16.04 -7.50
N GLY A 197 1.66 17.06 -7.08
CA GLY A 197 1.16 18.42 -6.89
C GLY A 197 0.08 18.49 -5.81
N LEU A 198 0.28 17.80 -4.69
CA LEU A 198 -0.66 17.78 -3.57
C LEU A 198 -0.43 18.99 -2.64
N PRO A 199 -1.47 19.75 -2.27
CA PRO A 199 -1.33 20.79 -1.25
C PRO A 199 -1.12 20.17 0.14
N ALA A 200 -0.41 20.88 1.02
CA ALA A 200 -0.12 20.43 2.39
C ALA A 200 -1.37 20.02 3.19
N SER A 201 -2.52 20.62 2.91
CA SER A 201 -3.79 20.29 3.55
C SER A 201 -4.40 18.95 3.09
N ARG A 202 -3.84 18.24 2.11
CA ARG A 202 -4.41 17.00 1.54
C ARG A 202 -3.52 15.78 1.65
N TYR A 203 -2.32 15.87 2.23
CA TYR A 203 -1.47 14.71 2.42
C TYR A 203 -0.86 14.66 3.82
N GLU A 204 -0.41 13.47 4.19
CA GLU A 204 0.34 13.22 5.41
C GLU A 204 1.49 12.28 5.10
N ILE A 205 2.66 12.50 5.71
CA ILE A 205 3.80 11.59 5.56
C ILE A 205 3.67 10.49 6.59
N VAL A 206 3.42 9.26 6.12
CA VAL A 206 3.28 8.05 6.93
C VAL A 206 4.28 7.03 6.41
N PRO A 207 5.52 7.02 6.95
CA PRO A 207 6.53 6.07 6.54
C PRO A 207 6.08 4.64 6.78
N SER A 208 6.55 3.74 5.92
CA SER A 208 6.20 2.31 5.98
C SER A 208 7.09 1.48 6.89
N VAL A 209 8.00 2.15 7.60
CA VAL A 209 8.92 1.54 8.54
C VAL A 209 8.53 2.05 9.92
N ALA A 210 8.33 1.11 10.83
CA ALA A 210 8.26 1.38 12.26
C ALA A 210 9.55 0.84 12.89
N ILE A 211 10.10 1.59 13.83
CA ILE A 211 11.11 1.10 14.75
C ILE A 211 10.49 1.14 16.14
N ASP A 212 10.83 0.15 16.96
CA ASP A 212 10.59 0.31 18.39
C ASP A 212 11.43 1.49 18.86
N LEU A 213 10.79 2.44 19.54
CA LEU A 213 11.54 3.49 20.20
C LEU A 213 12.38 2.79 21.28
N PRO A 214 13.67 3.17 21.43
CA PRO A 214 14.46 2.66 22.54
C PRO A 214 13.70 2.94 23.83
N SER A 215 13.65 1.96 24.73
CA SER A 215 13.10 2.17 26.07
C SER A 215 13.79 3.40 26.68
N GLU A 216 13.02 4.28 27.30
CA GLU A 216 13.58 5.46 27.95
C GLU A 216 14.75 5.00 28.84
N PRO A 217 15.93 5.63 28.72
CA PRO A 217 17.04 5.25 29.59
C PRO A 217 16.56 5.41 31.02
N ALA A 218 16.69 4.35 31.82
CA ALA A 218 16.47 4.46 33.25
C ALA A 218 17.25 5.69 33.75
N GLU A 219 16.65 6.53 34.59
CA GLU A 219 17.18 7.85 35.01
C GLU A 219 18.64 7.84 35.53
N ASN A 220 19.22 6.66 35.76
CA ASN A 220 20.59 6.45 36.26
C ASN A 220 21.52 5.63 35.34
N ALA A 221 21.17 5.40 34.06
CA ALA A 221 22.08 4.70 33.14
C ALA A 221 23.17 5.66 32.62
N ALA A 222 24.38 5.56 33.17
CA ALA A 222 25.56 6.26 32.63
C ALA A 222 25.75 5.88 31.14
N PRO A 223 26.10 6.84 30.26
CA PRO A 223 26.28 6.54 28.84
C PRO A 223 27.45 5.57 28.66
N ALA A 224 27.15 4.31 28.37
CA ALA A 224 28.16 3.35 27.95
C ALA A 224 28.76 3.82 26.63
N ALA A 225 30.09 4.00 26.60
CA ALA A 225 30.82 4.34 25.39
C ALA A 225 30.53 3.29 24.31
N LYS A 226 29.81 3.67 23.25
CA LYS A 226 29.54 2.79 22.11
C LYS A 226 30.83 2.63 21.30
N THR A 227 31.63 1.62 21.62
CA THR A 227 32.70 1.14 20.74
C THR A 227 32.09 0.32 19.61
N GLY A 228 32.10 0.88 18.40
CA GLY A 228 31.81 0.16 17.15
C GLY A 228 30.36 0.25 16.70
N PHE A 229 30.12 1.00 15.63
CA PHE A 229 28.96 0.76 14.76
C PHE A 229 29.45 0.00 13.53
N THR A 230 28.91 -1.19 13.30
CA THR A 230 29.09 -1.90 12.04
C THR A 230 28.10 -1.33 11.04
N VAL A 231 28.60 -0.56 10.07
CA VAL A 231 27.84 -0.23 8.87
C VAL A 231 27.81 -1.50 8.01
N LEU A 232 26.64 -2.11 7.87
CA LEU A 232 26.42 -3.12 6.84
C LEU A 232 26.42 -2.40 5.49
N ILE A 233 27.52 -2.56 4.75
CA ILE A 233 27.64 -2.17 3.34
C ILE A 233 27.10 -3.32 2.48
#